data_AF-F8IE64-F1
#
_entry.id   AF-F8IE64-F1
#
_cell.length_a   1.000
_cell.length_b   1.000
_cell.length_c   1.000
_cell.angle_alpha   90.00
_cell.angle_beta   90.00
_cell.angle_gamma   90.00
#
_symmetry.space_group_name_H-M   'P 1'
#
loop_
_entity.id
_entity.type
_entity.pdbx_description
1 polymer ?
#
loop_
_entity_poly.entity_id
_entity_poly.type
_entity_poly.pdbx_seq_one_letter_code
_entity_poly.pdbx_strand_id
1 'polypeptide(L)'
;MLWIAVIALMYNLVCRGYMMWYHPRWWFITDKLSQLIQIFVLFPCTTLLFLRYMPSSLGRRLLHFALFLGIYSAFELVLVLSHEIEYYHGWAFGWSILLDSCMLFVMWLHDQNWRLSLGFCGLVTSLFLAWFHVPFDT
;
A
#
# COMPACT_ATOMS: atom_id res chain seq x y z
N MET A 1 -1.93 -1.15 13.35
CA MET A 1 -1.49 -2.52 12.97
C MET A 1 -2.52 -3.19 12.08
N LEU A 2 -3.67 -3.65 12.60
CA LEU A 2 -4.66 -4.41 11.82
C LEU A 2 -5.29 -3.60 10.67
N TRP A 3 -5.38 -2.27 10.81
CA TRP A 3 -6.02 -1.38 9.84
C TRP A 3 -5.46 -1.49 8.41
N ILE A 4 -4.13 -1.51 8.24
CA ILE A 4 -3.50 -1.62 6.92
C ILE A 4 -3.73 -3.00 6.31
N ALA A 5 -3.71 -4.06 7.12
CA ALA A 5 -4.05 -5.40 6.67
C ALA A 5 -5.51 -5.47 6.18
N VAL A 6 -6.44 -4.81 6.86
CA VAL A 6 -7.83 -4.70 6.42
C VAL A 6 -7.93 -3.96 5.08
N ILE A 7 -7.23 -2.84 4.89
CA ILE A 7 -7.21 -2.11 3.62
C ILE A 7 -6.67 -3.00 2.48
N ALA A 8 -5.58 -3.72 2.71
CA ALA A 8 -5.02 -4.64 1.72
C ALA A 8 -5.97 -5.81 1.38
N LEU A 9 -6.75 -6.29 2.35
CA LEU A 9 -7.82 -7.26 2.09
C LEU A 9 -8.99 -6.63 1.32
N MET A 10 -9.37 -5.39 1.63
CA MET A 10 -10.43 -4.68 0.92
C MET A 10 -10.07 -4.49 -0.55
N TYR A 11 -8.82 -4.21 -0.89
CA TYR A 11 -8.36 -4.15 -2.28
C TYR A 11 -8.74 -5.42 -3.07
N ASN A 12 -8.51 -6.60 -2.48
CA ASN A 12 -8.83 -7.88 -3.11
C ASN A 12 -10.34 -8.10 -3.31
N LEU A 13 -11.19 -7.45 -2.51
CA LEU A 13 -12.64 -7.52 -2.66
C LEU A 13 -13.17 -6.49 -3.65
N VAL A 14 -12.72 -5.24 -3.52
CA VAL A 14 -13.22 -4.10 -4.31
C VAL A 14 -12.74 -4.17 -5.75
N CYS A 15 -11.50 -4.62 -5.98
CA CYS A 15 -10.91 -4.74 -7.32
C CYS A 15 -11.02 -6.18 -7.86
N ARG A 16 -11.95 -6.99 -7.31
CA ARG A 16 -12.10 -8.38 -7.74
C ARG A 16 -12.46 -8.44 -9.22
N GLY A 17 -11.65 -9.15 -10.02
CA GLY A 17 -11.85 -9.23 -11.47
C GLY A 17 -11.43 -7.97 -12.25
N TYR A 18 -10.93 -6.93 -11.57
CA TYR A 18 -10.37 -5.72 -12.17
C TYR A 18 -9.15 -5.25 -11.35
N MET A 19 -8.15 -6.12 -11.24
CA MET A 19 -6.96 -5.86 -10.42
C MET A 19 -6.08 -4.82 -11.11
N MET A 20 -5.73 -3.75 -10.40
CA MET A 20 -4.83 -2.70 -10.93
C MET A 20 -3.36 -3.16 -10.97
N TRP A 21 -2.96 -3.98 -10.00
CA TRP A 21 -1.66 -4.65 -9.99
C TRP A 21 -1.84 -6.06 -9.45
N TYR A 22 -0.97 -6.96 -9.86
CA TYR A 22 -1.01 -8.35 -9.42
C TYR A 22 0.40 -8.90 -9.22
N HIS A 23 0.55 -9.73 -8.19
CA HIS A 23 1.79 -10.44 -7.90
C HIS A 23 1.62 -11.91 -8.31
N PRO A 24 1.99 -12.30 -9.55
CA PRO A 24 1.82 -13.68 -10.01
C PRO A 24 2.68 -14.67 -9.21
N ARG A 25 3.82 -14.21 -8.70
CA ARG A 25 4.73 -14.97 -7.85
C ARG A 25 5.68 -14.01 -7.15
N TRP A 26 6.24 -14.44 -6.03
CA TRP A 26 7.35 -13.76 -5.38
C TRP A 26 8.49 -14.76 -5.22
N TRP A 27 9.48 -14.70 -6.11
CA TRP A 27 10.50 -15.73 -6.33
C TRP A 27 9.93 -17.16 -6.47
N PHE A 28 9.97 -17.94 -5.39
CA PHE A 28 9.51 -19.34 -5.31
C PHE A 28 8.15 -19.49 -4.63
N ILE A 29 7.56 -18.38 -4.19
CA ILE A 29 6.33 -18.34 -3.40
C ILE A 29 5.14 -18.06 -4.33
N THR A 30 4.04 -18.79 -4.13
CA THR A 30 2.78 -18.58 -4.87
C THR A 30 2.18 -17.21 -4.59
N ASP A 31 1.38 -16.72 -5.52
CA ASP A 31 0.61 -15.47 -5.43
C ASP A 31 -0.16 -15.32 -4.11
N LYS A 32 -0.84 -16.37 -3.65
CA LYS A 32 -1.64 -16.30 -2.41
C LYS A 32 -0.76 -16.20 -1.18
N LEU A 33 0.31 -17.00 -1.11
CA LEU A 33 1.20 -17.00 0.04
C LEU A 33 1.99 -15.69 0.12
N SER A 34 2.42 -15.15 -1.03
CA SER A 34 3.09 -13.86 -1.10
C SER A 34 2.19 -12.74 -0.57
N GLN A 35 0.91 -12.71 -0.97
CA GLN A 35 -0.07 -11.74 -0.46
C GLN A 35 -0.31 -11.90 1.05
N LEU A 36 -0.44 -13.13 1.56
CA LEU A 36 -0.63 -13.36 3.00
C LEU A 36 0.59 -12.89 3.80
N ILE A 37 1.80 -13.13 3.32
CA ILE A 37 3.04 -12.63 3.95
C ILE A 37 3.03 -11.09 3.96
N GLN A 38 2.64 -10.45 2.87
CA GLN A 38 2.56 -8.99 2.83
C GLN A 38 1.55 -8.45 3.86
N ILE A 39 0.34 -9.02 3.86
CA ILE A 39 -0.78 -8.56 4.70
C ILE A 39 -0.53 -8.80 6.19
N PHE A 40 -0.03 -9.98 6.57
CA PHE A 40 0.07 -10.39 7.96
C PHE A 40 1.45 -10.23 8.58
N VAL A 41 2.51 -10.10 7.77
CA VAL A 41 3.88 -9.94 8.26
C VAL A 41 4.44 -8.59 7.85
N LEU A 42 4.53 -8.31 6.55
CA LEU A 42 5.23 -7.13 6.04
C LEU A 42 4.55 -5.83 6.49
N PHE A 43 3.26 -5.64 6.23
CA PHE A 43 2.56 -4.41 6.61
C PHE A 43 2.50 -4.19 8.14
N PRO A 44 2.22 -5.20 8.98
CA PRO A 44 2.27 -5.02 10.43
C PRO A 44 3.68 -4.68 10.93
N CYS A 45 4.73 -5.36 10.44
CA CYS A 45 6.12 -5.05 10.79
C CYS A 45 6.50 -3.64 10.36
N THR A 46 6.17 -3.23 9.14
CA THR A 46 6.39 -1.87 8.65
C THR A 46 5.67 -0.87 9.54
N THR A 47 4.39 -1.10 9.86
CA THR A 47 3.61 -0.19 10.71
C THR A 47 4.26 -0.05 12.09
N LEU A 48 4.73 -1.15 12.69
CA LEU A 48 5.42 -1.14 13.99
C LEU A 48 6.71 -0.32 13.93
N LEU A 49 7.57 -0.61 12.97
CA LEU A 49 8.86 0.08 12.82
C LEU A 49 8.65 1.57 12.50
N PHE A 50 7.73 1.86 11.58
CA PHE A 50 7.45 3.21 11.13
C PHE A 50 6.93 4.09 12.26
N LEU A 51 5.92 3.63 13.02
CA LEU A 51 5.32 4.41 14.09
C LEU A 51 6.22 4.46 15.34
N ARG A 52 6.87 3.35 15.70
CA ARG A 52 7.72 3.30 16.90
C ARG A 52 8.89 4.27 16.84
N TYR A 53 9.49 4.43 15.65
CA TYR A 53 10.64 5.31 15.43
C TYR A 53 10.24 6.66 14.81
N MET A 54 8.95 6.99 14.80
CA MET A 54 8.47 8.25 14.24
C MET A 54 9.04 9.44 15.02
N PRO A 55 9.87 10.31 14.40
CA PRO A 55 10.47 11.43 15.10
C PRO A 55 9.47 12.58 15.27
N SER A 56 9.63 13.35 16.35
CA SER A 56 8.78 14.50 16.66
C SER A 56 9.05 15.73 15.79
N SER A 57 10.30 15.95 15.40
CA SER A 57 10.69 17.10 14.56
C SER A 57 10.22 16.92 13.12
N LEU A 58 9.60 17.95 12.54
CA LEU A 58 9.04 17.91 11.18
C LEU A 58 10.06 17.48 10.11
N GLY A 59 11.28 18.04 10.13
CA GLY A 59 12.31 17.71 9.14
C GLY A 59 12.73 16.24 9.19
N ARG A 60 12.99 15.70 10.39
CA ARG A 60 13.31 14.26 10.53
C ARG A 60 12.11 13.38 10.21
N ARG A 61 10.89 13.86 10.45
CA ARG A 61 9.67 13.13 10.09
C ARG A 61 9.56 12.98 8.58
N LEU A 62 9.76 14.05 7.83
CA LEU A 62 9.78 14.01 6.37
C LEU A 62 10.87 13.06 5.85
N LEU A 63 12.07 13.11 6.44
CA LEU A 63 13.15 12.17 6.08
C LEU A 63 12.77 10.71 6.39
N HIS A 64 12.13 10.46 7.53
CA HIS A 64 11.66 9.13 7.92
C HIS A 64 10.60 8.60 6.94
N PHE A 65 9.65 9.44 6.52
CA PHE A 65 8.70 9.12 5.46
C PHE A 65 9.41 8.81 4.14
N ALA A 66 10.33 9.67 3.70
CA ALA A 66 11.08 9.49 2.47
C ALA A 66 11.93 8.21 2.48
N LEU A 67 12.49 7.84 3.63
CA LEU A 67 13.26 6.61 3.79
C LEU A 67 12.37 5.37 3.59
N PHE A 68 11.23 5.30 4.27
CA PHE A 68 10.30 4.18 4.11
C PHE A 68 9.73 4.10 2.70
N LEU A 69 9.33 5.25 2.14
CA LEU A 69 8.88 5.33 0.76
C LEU A 69 9.97 4.86 -0.21
N GLY A 70 11.22 5.26 0.01
CA GLY A 70 12.35 4.85 -0.80
C GLY A 70 12.62 3.34 -0.71
N ILE A 71 12.51 2.74 0.47
CA ILE A 71 12.64 1.29 0.67
C ILE A 71 11.54 0.54 -0.10
N TYR A 72 10.29 0.97 0.04
CA TYR A 72 9.16 0.37 -0.67
C TYR A 72 9.29 0.52 -2.18
N SER A 73 9.60 1.73 -2.65
CA SER A 73 9.79 2.02 -4.08
C SER A 73 10.94 1.20 -4.67
N ALA A 74 12.07 1.09 -3.97
CA ALA A 74 13.20 0.29 -4.42
C ALA A 74 12.86 -1.21 -4.45
N PHE A 75 12.14 -1.68 -3.43
CA PHE A 75 11.69 -3.07 -3.37
C PHE A 75 10.72 -3.42 -4.51
N GLU A 76 9.71 -2.58 -4.74
CA GLU A 76 8.78 -2.75 -5.85
C GLU A 76 9.48 -2.64 -7.21
N LEU A 77 10.44 -1.74 -7.37
CA LEU A 77 11.22 -1.65 -8.61
C LEU A 77 11.95 -2.98 -8.92
N VAL A 78 12.51 -3.65 -7.91
CA VAL A 78 13.10 -4.98 -8.09
C VAL A 78 12.04 -6.00 -8.50
N LEU A 79 10.83 -5.95 -7.93
CA LEU A 79 9.72 -6.82 -8.33
C LEU A 79 9.28 -6.55 -9.78
N VAL A 80 9.23 -5.29 -10.21
CA VAL A 80 8.90 -4.92 -11.60
C VAL A 80 9.93 -5.49 -12.55
N LEU A 81 11.22 -5.28 -12.26
CA LEU A 81 12.33 -5.74 -13.10
C LEU A 81 12.44 -7.27 -13.16
N SER A 82 11.98 -7.97 -12.13
CA SER A 82 11.96 -9.43 -12.06
C SER A 82 10.66 -10.06 -12.59
N HIS A 83 9.72 -9.24 -13.07
CA HIS A 83 8.37 -9.67 -13.51
C HIS A 83 7.58 -10.40 -12.41
N GLU A 84 7.75 -9.96 -11.16
CA GLU A 84 7.05 -10.45 -9.97
C GLU A 84 5.90 -9.54 -9.54
N ILE A 85 5.78 -8.38 -10.19
CA ILE A 85 4.60 -7.53 -10.15
C ILE A 85 4.24 -7.14 -11.57
N GLU A 86 2.96 -7.26 -11.89
CA GLU A 86 2.39 -6.91 -13.18
C GLU A 86 1.36 -5.81 -12.98
N TYR A 87 1.42 -4.79 -13.82
CA TYR A 87 0.49 -3.66 -13.78
C TYR A 87 -0.55 -3.77 -14.89
N TYR A 88 -1.78 -3.40 -14.54
CA TYR A 88 -2.96 -3.54 -15.38
C TYR A 88 -3.77 -2.24 -15.37
N HIS A 89 -4.68 -2.10 -16.33
CA HIS A 89 -5.66 -1.01 -16.38
C HIS A 89 -5.08 0.41 -16.27
N GLY A 90 -3.88 0.63 -16.83
CA GLY A 90 -3.19 1.93 -16.80
C GLY A 90 -2.47 2.23 -15.48
N TRP A 91 -2.44 1.29 -14.54
CA TRP A 91 -1.56 1.36 -13.38
C TRP A 91 -0.10 1.31 -13.83
N ALA A 92 0.76 1.98 -13.08
CA ALA A 92 2.18 2.08 -13.36
C ALA A 92 2.92 2.31 -12.03
N PHE A 93 4.23 2.13 -12.04
CA PHE A 93 5.09 2.27 -10.86
C PHE A 93 4.88 3.60 -10.11
N GLY A 94 4.67 4.72 -10.82
CA GLY A 94 4.40 6.02 -10.20
C GLY A 94 3.10 6.05 -9.38
N TRP A 95 2.08 5.28 -9.78
CA TRP A 95 0.84 5.15 -9.02
C TRP A 95 1.04 4.35 -7.74
N SER A 96 1.92 3.35 -7.76
CA SER A 96 2.29 2.61 -6.55
C SER A 96 3.02 3.50 -5.55
N ILE A 97 3.98 4.33 -6.00
CA ILE A 97 4.65 5.31 -5.13
C ILE A 97 3.64 6.25 -4.48
N LEU A 98 2.64 6.72 -5.24
CA LEU A 98 1.59 7.59 -4.70
C LEU A 98 0.73 6.84 -3.67
N LEU A 99 0.34 5.60 -3.97
CA LEU A 99 -0.44 4.77 -3.07
C LEU A 99 0.32 4.47 -1.77
N ASP A 100 1.61 4.12 -1.84
CA ASP A 100 2.48 3.89 -0.69
C ASP A 100 2.65 5.16 0.15
N SER A 101 2.80 6.31 -0.51
CA SER A 101 2.83 7.61 0.17
C SER A 101 1.54 7.86 0.94
N CYS A 102 0.38 7.58 0.32
CA CYS A 102 -0.92 7.65 0.98
C CYS A 102 -1.03 6.63 2.13
N MET A 103 -0.53 5.41 1.97
CA MET A 103 -0.52 4.37 3.00
C MET A 103 0.28 4.81 4.23
N LEU A 104 1.52 5.28 4.03
CA LEU A 104 2.37 5.78 5.12
C LEU A 104 1.72 6.96 5.84
N PHE A 105 1.07 7.87 5.08
CA PHE A 105 0.34 8.98 5.65
C PHE A 105 -0.89 8.52 6.45
N VAL A 106 -1.66 7.56 5.94
CA VAL A 106 -2.79 6.93 6.64
C VAL A 106 -2.33 6.27 7.94
N MET A 107 -1.20 5.54 7.93
CA MET A 107 -0.65 4.92 9.15
C MET A 107 -0.36 5.97 10.22
N TRP A 108 0.33 7.05 9.85
CA TRP A 108 0.64 8.14 10.76
C TRP A 108 -0.63 8.87 11.23
N LEU A 109 -1.54 9.19 10.32
CA LEU A 109 -2.78 9.90 10.64
C LEU A 109 -3.69 9.05 11.53
N HIS A 110 -3.75 7.73 11.33
CA HIS A 110 -4.54 6.82 12.15
C HIS A 110 -4.04 6.78 13.60
N ASP A 111 -2.73 6.81 13.80
CA ASP A 111 -2.10 6.88 15.13
C ASP A 111 -2.48 8.18 15.87
N GLN A 112 -2.58 9.29 15.15
CA GLN A 112 -2.96 10.58 15.72
C GLN A 112 -4.49 10.74 15.92
N ASN A 113 -5.27 10.34 14.91
CA ASN A 113 -6.73 10.44 14.90
C ASN A 113 -7.35 9.44 13.90
N TRP A 114 -7.85 8.33 14.42
CA TRP A 114 -8.46 7.26 13.61
C TRP A 114 -9.65 7.73 12.75
N ARG A 115 -10.44 8.71 13.20
CA ARG A 115 -11.62 9.20 12.45
C ARG A 115 -11.21 9.96 11.20
N LEU A 116 -10.23 10.84 11.33
CA LEU A 116 -9.67 11.57 10.18
C LEU A 116 -9.00 10.61 9.21
N SER A 117 -8.29 9.61 9.73
CA SER A 117 -7.69 8.57 8.91
C SER A 117 -8.71 7.77 8.11
N LEU A 118 -9.86 7.43 8.69
CA LEU A 118 -10.92 6.74 7.97
C LEU A 118 -11.48 7.58 6.83
N GLY A 119 -11.80 8.85 7.10
CA GLY A 119 -12.29 9.78 6.08
C GLY A 119 -11.29 9.97 4.93
N PHE A 120 -10.01 10.14 5.26
CA PHE A 120 -8.95 10.26 4.26
C PHE A 120 -8.77 8.97 3.45
N CYS A 121 -8.75 7.81 4.10
CA CYS A 121 -8.64 6.52 3.42
C CYS A 121 -9.81 6.28 2.46
N GLY A 122 -11.04 6.57 2.90
CA GLY A 122 -12.23 6.49 2.05
C GLY A 122 -12.15 7.43 0.86
N LEU A 123 -11.75 8.68 1.07
CA LEU A 123 -11.56 9.67 0.00
C LEU A 123 -10.53 9.20 -1.04
N VAL A 124 -9.34 8.80 -0.59
CA VAL A 124 -8.27 8.30 -1.47
C VAL A 124 -8.77 7.09 -2.26
N THR A 125 -9.38 6.11 -1.60
CA THR A 125 -9.93 4.92 -2.26
C THR A 125 -10.94 5.32 -3.34
N SER A 126 -11.93 6.16 -3.02
CA SER A 126 -12.93 6.61 -4.00
C SER A 126 -12.32 7.35 -5.19
N LEU A 127 -11.29 8.17 -4.97
CA LEU A 127 -10.58 8.87 -6.06
C LEU A 127 -9.85 7.89 -6.98
N PHE A 128 -9.17 6.89 -6.41
CA PHE A 128 -8.51 5.84 -7.18
C PHE A 128 -9.52 5.01 -7.98
N LEU A 129 -10.63 4.58 -7.37
CA LEU A 129 -11.68 3.82 -8.07
C LEU A 129 -12.29 4.62 -9.22
N ALA A 130 -12.56 5.92 -9.00
CA ALA A 130 -13.09 6.80 -10.04
C ALA A 130 -12.10 7.02 -11.18
N TRP A 131 -10.81 7.25 -10.86
CA TRP A 131 -9.77 7.49 -11.86
C TRP A 131 -9.53 6.27 -12.75
N PHE A 132 -9.43 5.08 -12.14
CA PHE A 132 -9.17 3.83 -12.85
C PHE A 132 -10.45 3.16 -13.39
N HIS A 133 -11.60 3.81 -13.21
CA HIS A 133 -12.91 3.34 -13.67
C HIS A 133 -13.22 1.91 -13.21
N VAL A 134 -12.92 1.62 -11.93
CA VAL A 134 -13.11 0.28 -11.36
C VAL A 134 -14.61 -0.02 -11.30
N PRO A 135 -15.09 -1.12 -11.90
CA PRO A 135 -16.50 -1.48 -11.90
C PRO A 135 -16.95 -1.96 -10.52
N PHE A 136 -18.09 -1.43 -10.03
CA PHE A 136 -18.69 -1.84 -8.76
C PHE A 136 -19.55 -3.12 -8.86
N ASP A 137 -19.79 -3.60 -10.09
CA ASP A 137 -20.77 -4.65 -10.40
C ASP A 137 -20.13 -6.04 -10.59
N THR A 138 -18.95 -6.28 -10.01
CA THR A 138 -18.18 -7.53 -10.19
C THR A 138 -18.45 -8.61 -9.14
#